data_AF-A0A7S2WD81-F1
#
_entry.id   AF-A0A7S2WD81-F1
#
_cell.length_a   1.000
_cell.length_b   1.000
_cell.length_c   1.000
_cell.angle_alpha   90.00
_cell.angle_beta   90.00
_cell.angle_gamma   90.00
#
_symmetry.space_group_name_H-M   'P 1'
#
loop_
_entity.id
_entity.type
_entity.pdbx_description
1 polymer ?
#
loop_
_entity_poly.entity_id
_entity_poly.type
_entity_poly.pdbx_seq_one_letter_code
_entity_poly.pdbx_strand_id
1 'polypeptide(L)'
;VRSRPFSIMSALAARSDGGSNNNTNEDDTCNDSDSKRIGDELEQKLEVLFEKARSLPISLSRDDGNIEIRNTFEPGESGDEMVTLAEAKFVAGNPNSYKRYLENFNSAFEEVDPMVKKLHSLERDGNEREGIKVFLKFASPVSDRVMVYWKYVKLNHGVNKDEHLMMLSEKGNENLIRKYLTKEESDNNVLARTFLCAYWIKPIYEKQDDTNKIIGSNIRYVYSGNVGGYMPKRLINFLGPKTALNTLKGMIGY
;
A
#
# COMPACT_ATOMS: atom_id res chain seq x y z
N VAL A 1 27.93 24.49 30.60
CA VAL A 1 28.32 23.07 30.65
C VAL A 1 27.99 22.45 29.31
N ARG A 2 29.01 22.13 28.51
CA ARG A 2 28.90 21.65 27.13
C ARG A 2 28.55 20.16 27.13
N SER A 3 27.39 19.78 26.59
CA SER A 3 27.02 18.39 26.34
C SER A 3 27.49 17.95 24.95
N ARG A 4 28.24 16.85 24.91
CA ARG A 4 28.91 16.26 23.74
C ARG A 4 27.90 15.66 22.74
N PRO A 5 28.24 15.58 21.44
CA PRO A 5 27.45 14.84 20.46
C PRO A 5 27.76 13.33 20.54
N PHE A 6 26.71 12.50 20.49
CA PHE A 6 26.86 11.07 20.30
C PHE A 6 27.16 10.78 18.83
N SER A 7 28.39 10.32 18.58
CA SER A 7 28.87 9.79 17.31
C SER A 7 28.58 8.29 17.29
N ILE A 8 27.75 7.82 16.37
CA ILE A 8 27.63 6.38 16.08
C ILE A 8 28.74 6.04 15.07
N MET A 9 29.79 5.41 15.57
CA MET A 9 30.88 4.88 14.76
C MET A 9 30.42 3.69 13.92
N SER A 10 30.89 3.71 12.68
CA SER A 10 30.97 2.62 11.74
C SER A 10 31.53 1.34 12.35
N ALA A 11 30.93 0.20 11.98
CA ALA A 11 31.59 -1.10 12.08
C ALA A 11 31.66 -1.71 10.67
N LEU A 12 32.64 -1.23 9.89
CA LEU A 12 33.29 -2.02 8.85
C LEU A 12 34.34 -2.88 9.57
N ALA A 13 34.19 -4.20 9.53
CA ALA A 13 35.28 -5.11 9.84
C ALA A 13 35.42 -6.08 8.68
N ALA A 14 36.39 -5.79 7.82
CA ALA A 14 36.97 -6.75 6.91
C ALA A 14 37.84 -7.72 7.70
N ARG A 15 37.64 -9.02 7.49
CA ARG A 15 38.70 -10.02 7.56
C ARG A 15 38.51 -10.96 6.37
N SER A 16 39.45 -10.88 5.44
CA SER A 16 39.76 -11.97 4.52
C SER A 16 40.46 -13.07 5.32
N ASP A 17 40.19 -14.33 4.96
CA ASP A 17 41.21 -15.24 4.42
C ASP A 17 40.59 -16.61 4.13
N GLY A 18 41.02 -17.22 3.02
CA GLY A 18 41.05 -18.67 2.86
C GLY A 18 39.88 -19.27 2.09
N GLY A 19 40.10 -19.59 0.82
CA GLY A 19 39.09 -20.04 -0.11
C GLY A 19 38.59 -21.47 0.07
N SER A 20 37.46 -21.75 -0.59
CA SER A 20 37.30 -22.95 -1.40
C SER A 20 36.24 -22.67 -2.45
N ASN A 21 36.60 -22.90 -3.72
CA ASN A 21 35.69 -22.86 -4.85
C ASN A 21 34.55 -23.88 -4.64
N ASN A 22 33.31 -23.40 -4.68
CA ASN A 22 32.19 -24.16 -5.19
C ASN A 22 31.27 -23.17 -5.91
N ASN A 23 31.43 -23.10 -7.23
CA ASN A 23 30.45 -22.54 -8.14
C ASN A 23 29.21 -23.43 -8.09
N THR A 24 28.29 -23.14 -7.18
CA THR A 24 26.88 -23.42 -7.40
C THR A 24 26.29 -22.16 -8.01
N ASN A 25 26.16 -22.16 -9.34
CA ASN A 25 25.14 -21.38 -10.01
C ASN A 25 23.80 -21.85 -9.40
N GLU A 26 23.38 -21.22 -8.32
CA GLU A 26 21.97 -21.19 -7.97
C GLU A 26 21.31 -20.34 -9.04
N ASP A 27 20.75 -21.03 -10.03
CA ASP A 27 19.77 -20.46 -10.94
C ASP A 27 18.68 -19.82 -10.07
N ASP A 28 18.72 -18.49 -10.02
CA ASP A 28 17.78 -17.60 -9.36
C ASP A 28 16.47 -17.55 -10.17
N THR A 29 15.95 -18.72 -10.54
CA THR A 29 14.62 -18.86 -11.09
C THR A 29 13.64 -18.67 -9.94
N CYS A 30 13.25 -17.42 -9.70
CA CYS A 30 12.05 -17.10 -8.94
C CYS A 30 10.90 -17.94 -9.50
N ASN A 31 10.49 -18.96 -8.75
CA ASN A 31 9.43 -19.86 -9.15
C ASN A 31 8.09 -19.09 -9.16
N ASP A 32 7.42 -19.02 -10.30
CA ASP A 32 6.05 -18.47 -10.45
C ASP A 32 5.06 -19.01 -9.39
N SER A 33 5.33 -20.19 -8.81
CA SER A 33 4.50 -20.77 -7.75
C SER A 33 4.56 -19.99 -6.42
N ASP A 34 5.67 -19.34 -6.11
CA ASP A 34 5.84 -18.63 -4.83
C ASP A 34 5.16 -17.26 -4.83
N SER A 35 5.22 -16.53 -5.94
CA SER A 35 4.58 -15.22 -6.07
C SER A 35 3.05 -15.31 -6.00
N LYS A 36 2.47 -16.30 -6.69
CA LYS A 36 1.04 -16.61 -6.62
C LYS A 36 0.60 -17.01 -5.21
N ARG A 37 1.36 -17.90 -4.55
CA ARG A 37 1.09 -18.31 -3.16
C ARG A 37 1.12 -17.11 -2.21
N ILE A 38 2.08 -16.20 -2.38
CA ILE A 38 2.11 -14.95 -1.60
C ILE A 38 0.85 -14.12 -1.85
N GLY A 39 0.42 -13.96 -3.11
CA GLY A 39 -0.80 -13.23 -3.46
C GLY A 39 -2.06 -13.78 -2.78
N ASP A 40 -2.18 -15.09 -2.67
CA ASP A 40 -3.33 -15.73 -2.00
C ASP A 40 -3.25 -15.61 -0.47
N GLU A 41 -2.06 -15.74 0.12
CA GLU A 41 -1.83 -15.48 1.54
C GLU A 41 -2.12 -14.01 1.93
N LEU A 42 -1.79 -13.06 1.04
CA LEU A 42 -2.09 -11.64 1.25
C LEU A 42 -3.60 -11.38 1.24
N GLU A 43 -4.34 -12.03 0.34
CA GLU A 43 -5.80 -11.90 0.28
C GLU A 43 -6.49 -12.41 1.56
N GLN A 44 -6.03 -13.54 2.11
CA GLN A 44 -6.53 -14.03 3.41
C GLN A 44 -6.24 -13.05 4.55
N LYS A 45 -5.03 -12.49 4.59
CA LYS A 45 -4.66 -11.45 5.58
C LYS A 45 -5.47 -10.17 5.40
N LEU A 46 -5.85 -9.86 4.17
CA LEU A 46 -6.61 -8.68 3.84
C LEU A 46 -8.02 -8.72 4.44
N GLU A 47 -8.70 -9.87 4.40
CA GLU A 47 -10.02 -10.04 5.05
C GLU A 47 -9.94 -9.76 6.56
N VAL A 48 -8.94 -10.31 7.23
CA VAL A 48 -8.69 -10.07 8.66
C VAL A 48 -8.41 -8.59 8.93
N LEU A 49 -7.62 -7.94 8.07
CA LEU A 49 -7.32 -6.51 8.19
C LEU A 49 -8.58 -5.65 8.01
N PHE A 50 -9.46 -5.98 7.06
CA PHE A 50 -10.74 -5.28 6.89
C PHE A 50 -11.63 -5.40 8.13
N GLU A 51 -11.78 -6.60 8.69
CA GLU A 51 -12.58 -6.80 9.91
C GLU A 51 -12.00 -6.02 11.10
N LYS A 52 -10.68 -6.09 11.30
CA LYS A 52 -10.00 -5.29 12.32
C LYS A 52 -10.25 -3.79 12.10
N ALA A 53 -10.05 -3.30 10.89
CA ALA A 53 -10.17 -1.87 10.58
C ALA A 53 -11.62 -1.35 10.63
N ARG A 54 -12.63 -2.20 10.39
CA ARG A 54 -14.06 -1.86 10.57
C ARG A 54 -14.42 -1.56 12.02
N SER A 55 -13.78 -2.25 12.96
CA SER A 55 -14.01 -2.04 14.40
C SER A 55 -13.41 -0.74 14.94
N LEU A 56 -12.56 -0.07 14.17
CA LEU A 56 -11.93 1.19 14.57
C LEU A 56 -12.95 2.34 14.62
N PRO A 57 -12.71 3.36 15.46
CA PRO A 57 -13.57 4.53 15.53
C PRO A 57 -13.56 5.31 14.20
N ILE A 58 -14.69 5.93 13.86
CA ILE A 58 -14.78 6.85 12.74
C ILE A 58 -13.95 8.10 13.08
N SER A 59 -12.95 8.37 12.26
CA SER A 59 -12.08 9.54 12.35
C SER A 59 -12.57 10.70 11.48
N LEU A 60 -13.24 10.39 10.36
CA LEU A 60 -13.77 11.36 9.42
C LEU A 60 -14.97 10.77 8.70
N SER A 61 -16.01 11.58 8.48
CA SER A 61 -17.20 11.23 7.71
C SER A 61 -17.54 12.36 6.73
N ARG A 62 -17.97 12.00 5.51
CA ARG A 62 -18.34 12.92 4.41
C ARG A 62 -19.54 12.39 3.66
N ASP A 63 -20.14 13.27 2.85
CA ASP A 63 -21.21 12.95 1.91
C ASP A 63 -22.35 12.22 2.65
N ASP A 64 -22.81 12.84 3.75
CA ASP A 64 -23.85 12.35 4.66
C ASP A 64 -23.62 10.93 5.20
N GLY A 65 -22.35 10.57 5.41
CA GLY A 65 -21.95 9.26 5.92
C GLY A 65 -21.83 8.18 4.85
N ASN A 66 -21.91 8.56 3.57
CA ASN A 66 -21.57 7.67 2.47
C ASN A 66 -20.07 7.33 2.46
N ILE A 67 -19.20 8.30 2.78
CA ILE A 67 -17.76 8.08 2.91
C ILE A 67 -17.36 8.15 4.37
N GLU A 68 -16.82 7.05 4.89
CA GLU A 68 -16.29 6.95 6.25
C GLU A 68 -14.82 6.56 6.24
N ILE A 69 -14.04 7.25 7.07
CA ILE A 69 -12.64 6.93 7.32
C ILE A 69 -12.50 6.54 8.78
N ARG A 70 -11.97 5.35 9.02
CA ARG A 70 -11.64 4.81 10.34
C ARG A 70 -10.13 4.68 10.41
N ASN A 71 -9.54 5.11 11.51
CA ASN A 71 -8.09 5.18 11.61
C ASN A 71 -7.61 4.95 13.04
N THR A 72 -6.45 4.32 13.18
CA THR A 72 -5.71 4.26 14.43
C THR A 72 -4.21 4.35 14.18
N PHE A 73 -3.46 4.71 15.22
CA PHE A 73 -2.00 4.72 15.22
C PHE A 73 -1.47 4.20 16.55
N GLU A 74 -1.16 2.92 16.58
CA GLU A 74 -0.83 2.19 17.81
C GLU A 74 0.46 1.38 17.65
N PRO A 75 1.13 1.02 18.76
CA PRO A 75 2.29 0.13 18.70
C PRO A 75 1.93 -1.19 18.02
N GLY A 76 2.64 -1.52 16.94
CA GLY A 76 2.62 -2.82 16.27
C GLY A 76 3.92 -3.60 16.49
N GLU A 77 4.01 -4.79 15.90
CA GLU A 77 5.17 -5.68 16.05
C GLU A 77 6.47 -5.06 15.54
N SER A 78 6.39 -4.22 14.51
CA SER A 78 7.52 -3.54 13.86
C SER A 78 7.61 -2.05 14.21
N GLY A 79 7.09 -1.66 15.37
CA GLY A 79 6.97 -0.27 15.81
C GLY A 79 5.56 0.28 15.56
N ASP A 80 5.39 1.59 15.71
CA ASP A 80 4.07 2.21 15.56
C ASP A 80 3.48 1.95 14.16
N GLU A 81 2.26 1.43 14.15
CA GLU A 81 1.51 1.03 12.97
C GLU A 81 0.28 1.91 12.81
N MET A 82 0.13 2.49 11.62
CA MET A 82 -1.10 3.14 11.19
C MET A 82 -1.97 2.10 10.50
N VAL A 83 -3.22 1.97 10.97
CA VAL A 83 -4.25 1.19 10.29
C VAL A 83 -5.39 2.12 9.91
N THR A 84 -5.71 2.17 8.62
CA THR A 84 -6.76 3.03 8.06
C THR A 84 -7.69 2.21 7.19
N LEU A 85 -9.00 2.41 7.35
CA LEU A 85 -10.04 1.98 6.41
C LEU A 85 -10.77 3.22 5.90
N ALA A 86 -10.81 3.38 4.59
CA ALA A 86 -11.68 4.32 3.90
C ALA A 86 -12.72 3.54 3.10
N GLU A 87 -14.00 3.82 3.31
CA GLU A 87 -15.09 3.15 2.60
C GLU A 87 -16.04 4.19 2.02
N ALA A 88 -16.28 4.10 0.71
CA ALA A 88 -17.44 4.68 0.06
C ALA A 88 -18.51 3.60 -0.04
N LYS A 89 -19.55 3.73 0.78
CA LYS A 89 -20.61 2.72 0.94
C LYS A 89 -21.36 2.49 -0.35
N PHE A 90 -21.69 3.55 -1.07
CA PHE A 90 -22.33 3.54 -2.37
C PHE A 90 -21.69 4.58 -3.30
N VAL A 91 -21.29 4.14 -4.49
CA VAL A 91 -20.91 4.99 -5.61
C VAL A 91 -21.73 4.57 -6.82
N ALA A 92 -22.41 5.53 -7.45
CA ALA A 92 -23.13 5.27 -8.68
C ALA A 92 -22.14 4.85 -9.78
N GLY A 93 -22.36 3.70 -10.40
CA GLY A 93 -21.46 3.15 -11.41
C GLY A 93 -21.18 1.68 -11.21
N ASN A 94 -20.95 0.98 -12.32
CA ASN A 94 -20.61 -0.44 -12.32
C ASN A 94 -19.13 -0.63 -11.90
N PRO A 95 -18.77 -1.63 -11.08
CA PRO A 95 -17.37 -1.90 -10.70
C PRO A 95 -16.39 -1.94 -11.87
N ASN A 96 -16.85 -2.42 -13.03
CA ASN A 96 -16.05 -2.50 -14.25
C ASN A 96 -15.55 -1.15 -14.76
N SER A 97 -16.16 -0.02 -14.38
CA SER A 97 -15.64 1.32 -14.74
C SER A 97 -14.28 1.60 -14.10
N TYR A 98 -13.97 0.98 -12.96
CA TYR A 98 -12.73 1.18 -12.22
C TYR A 98 -11.57 0.28 -12.67
N LYS A 99 -11.82 -0.67 -13.60
CA LYS A 99 -10.74 -1.53 -14.14
C LYS A 99 -9.60 -0.71 -14.70
N ARG A 100 -9.92 0.32 -15.48
CA ARG A 100 -8.92 1.18 -16.12
C ARG A 100 -8.02 1.86 -15.11
N TYR A 101 -8.56 2.28 -13.96
CA TYR A 101 -7.77 2.84 -12.87
C TYR A 101 -6.76 1.82 -12.34
N LEU A 102 -7.20 0.58 -12.06
CA LEU A 102 -6.33 -0.47 -11.52
C LEU A 102 -5.27 -0.94 -12.53
N GLU A 103 -5.64 -1.08 -13.81
CA GLU A 103 -4.73 -1.45 -14.89
C GLU A 103 -3.65 -0.38 -15.12
N ASN A 104 -4.04 0.90 -15.02
CA ASN A 104 -3.15 2.04 -15.22
C ASN A 104 -2.73 2.69 -13.89
N PHE A 105 -2.75 1.93 -12.79
CA PHE A 105 -2.60 2.49 -11.44
C PHE A 105 -1.38 3.39 -11.31
N ASN A 106 -0.26 3.02 -11.93
CA ASN A 106 0.98 3.77 -11.84
C ASN A 106 0.83 5.24 -12.28
N SER A 107 0.21 5.48 -13.44
CA SER A 107 -0.03 6.83 -13.95
C SER A 107 -1.26 7.47 -13.33
N ALA A 108 -2.34 6.70 -13.15
CA ALA A 108 -3.59 7.19 -12.61
C ALA A 108 -3.42 7.70 -11.16
N PHE A 109 -2.67 6.97 -10.33
CA PHE A 109 -2.43 7.35 -8.94
C PHE A 109 -1.60 8.62 -8.81
N GLU A 110 -0.61 8.82 -9.69
CA GLU A 110 0.15 10.07 -9.77
C GLU A 110 -0.72 11.26 -10.23
N GLU A 111 -1.69 11.02 -11.10
CA GLU A 111 -2.63 12.04 -11.58
C GLU A 111 -3.64 12.48 -10.50
N VAL A 112 -4.19 11.52 -9.75
CA VAL A 112 -5.36 11.79 -8.88
C VAL A 112 -5.06 11.91 -7.40
N ASP A 113 -3.93 11.39 -6.91
CA ASP A 113 -3.58 11.49 -5.50
C ASP A 113 -2.59 12.65 -5.26
N PRO A 114 -3.02 13.73 -4.56
CA PRO A 114 -2.19 14.92 -4.39
C PRO A 114 -0.95 14.70 -3.52
N MET A 115 -0.86 13.59 -2.80
CA MET A 115 0.32 13.23 -2.02
C MET A 115 1.39 12.57 -2.90
N VAL A 116 1.01 11.96 -4.03
CA VAL A 116 1.95 11.28 -4.91
C VAL A 116 2.72 12.31 -5.72
N LYS A 117 4.03 12.37 -5.49
CA LYS A 117 4.95 13.21 -6.27
C LYS A 117 5.34 12.53 -7.58
N LYS A 118 5.57 11.22 -7.49
CA LYS A 118 6.05 10.40 -8.61
C LYS A 118 5.90 8.92 -8.29
N LEU A 119 5.59 8.13 -9.30
CA LEU A 119 5.57 6.67 -9.19
C LEU A 119 6.43 6.03 -10.28
N HIS A 120 7.23 5.05 -9.90
CA HIS A 120 8.08 4.27 -10.79
C HIS A 120 7.70 2.81 -10.78
N SER A 121 7.50 2.25 -11.98
CA SER A 121 7.59 0.81 -12.20
C SER A 121 9.05 0.37 -12.06
N LEU A 122 9.28 -0.75 -11.40
CA LEU A 122 10.62 -1.31 -11.19
C LEU A 122 10.77 -2.58 -12.04
N GLU A 123 10.41 -3.73 -11.49
CA GLU A 123 10.51 -5.04 -12.12
C GLU A 123 9.19 -5.79 -12.00
N ARG A 124 9.01 -6.79 -12.85
CA ARG A 124 7.86 -7.70 -12.82
C ARG A 124 8.32 -9.09 -12.45
N ASP A 125 7.49 -9.77 -11.69
CA ASP A 125 7.65 -11.19 -11.36
C ASP A 125 6.49 -11.94 -12.02
N GLY A 126 6.77 -12.46 -13.20
CA GLY A 126 5.79 -13.04 -14.10
C GLY A 126 4.64 -12.08 -14.43
N ASN A 127 3.42 -12.63 -14.49
CA ASN A 127 2.17 -11.86 -14.61
C ASN A 127 1.50 -11.61 -13.26
N GLU A 128 2.13 -12.01 -12.15
CA GLU A 128 1.50 -12.04 -10.83
C GLU A 128 1.65 -10.71 -10.09
N ARG A 129 2.82 -10.08 -10.17
CA ARG A 129 3.11 -8.83 -9.44
C ARG A 129 4.11 -7.91 -10.15
N GLU A 130 4.01 -6.64 -9.78
CA GLU A 130 4.89 -5.57 -10.23
C GLU A 130 5.50 -4.85 -9.03
N GLY A 131 6.83 -4.75 -8.98
CA GLY A 131 7.53 -3.95 -8.00
C GLY A 131 7.37 -2.48 -8.37
N ILE A 132 6.96 -1.65 -7.41
CA ILE A 132 6.82 -0.21 -7.63
C ILE A 132 7.52 0.59 -6.53
N LYS A 133 7.99 1.79 -6.89
CA LYS A 133 8.55 2.80 -5.98
C LYS A 133 7.73 4.07 -6.05
N VAL A 134 7.24 4.54 -4.93
CA VAL A 134 6.37 5.72 -4.83
C VAL A 134 7.05 6.79 -3.99
N PHE A 135 7.13 7.99 -4.53
CA PHE A 135 7.56 9.18 -3.80
C PHE A 135 6.34 9.97 -3.36
N LEU A 136 6.26 10.23 -2.06
CA LEU A 136 5.19 10.98 -1.45
C LEU A 136 5.70 12.32 -0.97
N LYS A 137 4.97 13.38 -1.31
CA LYS A 137 5.28 14.74 -0.89
C LYS A 137 4.46 15.11 0.33
N PHE A 138 5.12 15.68 1.33
CA PHE A 138 4.45 16.24 2.49
C PHE A 138 4.75 17.74 2.64
N ALA A 139 3.86 18.46 3.33
CA ALA A 139 4.12 19.85 3.67
C ALA A 139 5.12 19.93 4.84
N SER A 140 6.03 20.89 4.78
CA SER A 140 6.93 21.23 5.90
C SER A 140 6.12 21.43 7.19
N PRO A 141 6.56 20.87 8.35
CA PRO A 141 7.89 20.31 8.61
C PRO A 141 8.00 18.78 8.43
N VAL A 142 7.06 18.13 7.73
CA VAL A 142 7.12 16.68 7.50
C VAL A 142 7.99 16.38 6.29
N SER A 143 9.03 15.58 6.45
CA SER A 143 9.88 15.14 5.33
C SER A 143 9.08 14.31 4.32
N ASP A 144 9.49 14.35 3.06
CA ASP A 144 8.93 13.48 2.02
C ASP A 144 9.20 12.00 2.35
N ARG A 145 8.37 11.11 1.81
CA ARG A 145 8.49 9.67 2.01
C ARG A 145 8.78 8.96 0.69
N VAL A 146 9.52 7.87 0.78
CA VAL A 146 9.65 6.91 -0.31
C VAL A 146 9.11 5.57 0.18
N MET A 147 8.35 4.89 -0.67
CA MET A 147 7.82 3.55 -0.42
C MET A 147 8.23 2.64 -1.57
N VAL A 148 8.59 1.40 -1.26
CA VAL A 148 8.88 0.36 -2.26
C VAL A 148 8.09 -0.87 -1.88
N TYR A 149 7.27 -1.41 -2.78
CA TYR A 149 6.44 -2.58 -2.49
C TYR A 149 6.01 -3.31 -3.77
N TRP A 150 5.52 -4.52 -3.60
CA TRP A 150 4.90 -5.32 -4.66
C TRP A 150 3.43 -4.94 -4.83
N LYS A 151 3.00 -4.75 -6.07
CA LYS A 151 1.61 -4.53 -6.49
C LYS A 151 1.07 -5.79 -7.14
N TYR A 152 -0.09 -6.23 -6.68
CA TYR A 152 -0.84 -7.38 -7.20
C TYR A 152 -2.19 -6.87 -7.69
N VAL A 153 -2.61 -7.25 -8.90
CA VAL A 153 -3.90 -6.82 -9.47
C VAL A 153 -4.72 -8.04 -9.86
N LYS A 154 -5.88 -8.19 -9.21
CA LYS A 154 -6.87 -9.25 -9.47
C LYS A 154 -8.15 -8.60 -10.02
N LEU A 155 -8.25 -8.53 -11.35
CA LEU A 155 -9.45 -8.09 -12.06
C LEU A 155 -10.41 -9.26 -12.24
N ASN A 156 -11.70 -8.95 -12.39
CA ASN A 156 -12.75 -9.97 -12.54
C ASN A 156 -12.68 -11.04 -11.44
N HIS A 157 -12.46 -10.60 -10.22
CA HIS A 157 -12.42 -11.42 -9.02
C HIS A 157 -13.83 -11.82 -8.58
N GLY A 158 -13.93 -12.80 -7.68
CA GLY A 158 -15.19 -13.30 -7.14
C GLY A 158 -15.97 -14.22 -8.09
N VAL A 159 -17.11 -14.69 -7.60
CA VAL A 159 -17.99 -15.64 -8.31
C VAL A 159 -18.57 -15.01 -9.57
N ASN A 160 -19.05 -13.76 -9.48
CA ASN A 160 -19.75 -13.07 -10.56
C ASN A 160 -18.82 -12.29 -11.50
N LYS A 161 -17.50 -12.32 -11.26
CA LYS A 161 -16.50 -11.61 -12.10
C LYS A 161 -16.65 -10.09 -12.16
N ASP A 162 -17.40 -9.50 -11.23
CA ASP A 162 -17.62 -8.05 -11.10
C ASP A 162 -16.89 -7.43 -9.90
N GLU A 163 -16.01 -8.19 -9.22
CA GLU A 163 -15.16 -7.64 -8.15
C GLU A 163 -13.76 -7.34 -8.67
N HIS A 164 -13.14 -6.28 -8.18
CA HIS A 164 -11.75 -5.95 -8.52
C HIS A 164 -10.96 -5.66 -7.26
N LEU A 165 -9.77 -6.24 -7.17
CA LEU A 165 -8.90 -6.13 -6.02
C LEU A 165 -7.50 -5.77 -6.51
N MET A 166 -6.90 -4.76 -5.88
CA MET A 166 -5.47 -4.50 -5.98
C MET A 166 -4.88 -4.48 -4.59
N MET A 167 -3.75 -5.17 -4.41
CA MET A 167 -3.03 -5.24 -3.15
C MET A 167 -1.62 -4.69 -3.33
N LEU A 168 -1.13 -3.99 -2.32
CA LEU A 168 0.22 -3.47 -2.22
C LEU A 168 0.83 -4.03 -0.94
N SER A 169 2.01 -4.65 -1.01
CA SER A 169 2.66 -5.22 0.17
C SER A 169 4.17 -5.17 0.08
N GLU A 170 4.80 -4.91 1.23
CA GLU A 170 6.23 -5.03 1.40
C GLU A 170 6.74 -6.48 1.50
N LYS A 171 5.86 -7.48 1.57
CA LYS A 171 6.29 -8.88 1.76
C LYS A 171 7.22 -9.32 0.63
N GLY A 172 8.48 -9.60 0.96
CA GLY A 172 9.51 -10.00 -0.01
C GLY A 172 10.06 -8.85 -0.86
N ASN A 173 9.98 -7.59 -0.39
CA ASN A 173 10.47 -6.41 -1.12
C ASN A 173 11.94 -6.06 -0.83
N GLU A 174 12.65 -6.84 -0.01
CA GLU A 174 14.00 -6.51 0.48
C GLU A 174 14.98 -6.34 -0.68
N ASN A 175 14.85 -7.18 -1.71
CA ASN A 175 15.65 -7.09 -2.93
C ASN A 175 15.29 -5.86 -3.76
N LEU A 176 14.00 -5.49 -3.84
CA LEU A 176 13.58 -4.25 -4.50
C LEU A 176 14.18 -3.02 -3.81
N ILE A 177 14.12 -2.96 -2.48
CA ILE A 177 14.72 -1.87 -1.71
C ILE A 177 16.23 -1.81 -1.97
N ARG A 178 16.93 -2.92 -1.83
CA ARG A 178 18.39 -2.98 -2.02
C ARG A 178 18.83 -2.51 -3.41
N LYS A 179 18.07 -2.86 -4.45
CA LYS A 179 18.41 -2.57 -5.85
C LYS A 179 17.98 -1.17 -6.29
N TYR A 180 16.84 -0.68 -5.81
CA TYR A 180 16.20 0.51 -6.37
C TYR A 180 16.08 1.70 -5.41
N LEU A 181 16.37 1.56 -4.11
CA LEU A 181 16.45 2.70 -3.20
C LEU A 181 17.90 3.20 -3.13
N THR A 182 18.17 4.35 -3.72
CA THR A 182 19.54 4.90 -3.72
C THR A 182 19.86 5.58 -2.39
N LYS A 183 21.15 5.80 -2.15
CA LYS A 183 21.59 6.59 -0.99
C LYS A 183 21.06 8.02 -1.05
N GLU A 184 21.13 8.67 -2.21
CA GLU A 184 20.60 10.02 -2.41
C GLU A 184 19.10 10.10 -2.12
N GLU A 185 18.33 9.11 -2.55
CA GLU A 185 16.90 9.04 -2.25
C GLU A 185 16.64 8.86 -0.76
N SER A 186 17.45 8.05 -0.07
CA SER A 186 17.38 7.81 1.37
C SER A 186 17.80 9.01 2.21
N ASP A 187 18.73 9.83 1.71
CA ASP A 187 19.17 11.06 2.38
C ASP A 187 18.11 12.16 2.30
N ASN A 188 17.30 12.16 1.23
CA ASN A 188 16.27 13.19 0.97
C ASN A 188 14.85 12.77 1.40
N ASN A 189 14.60 11.47 1.59
CA ASN A 189 13.28 10.93 1.90
C ASN A 189 13.37 9.93 3.03
N VAL A 190 12.35 9.87 3.87
CA VAL A 190 12.23 8.83 4.88
C VAL A 190 11.57 7.60 4.24
N LEU A 191 12.18 6.42 4.41
CA LEU A 191 11.57 5.15 3.97
C LEU A 191 10.34 4.85 4.84
N ALA A 192 9.17 4.85 4.21
CA ALA A 192 7.92 4.40 4.80
C ALA A 192 7.63 2.95 4.36
N ARG A 193 6.94 2.21 5.21
CA ARG A 193 6.66 0.78 5.06
C ARG A 193 5.17 0.56 4.89
N THR A 194 4.79 -0.19 3.85
CA THR A 194 3.41 -0.59 3.59
C THR A 194 3.31 -2.09 3.86
N PHE A 195 2.86 -2.46 5.05
CA PHE A 195 2.72 -3.86 5.45
C PHE A 195 1.71 -4.56 4.53
N LEU A 196 0.51 -3.97 4.44
CA LEU A 196 -0.52 -4.36 3.49
C LEU A 196 -1.46 -3.19 3.22
N CYS A 197 -1.72 -2.92 1.95
CA CYS A 197 -2.70 -1.95 1.50
C CYS A 197 -3.53 -2.57 0.38
N ALA A 198 -4.80 -2.22 0.27
CA ALA A 198 -5.63 -2.69 -0.82
C ALA A 198 -6.72 -1.72 -1.23
N TYR A 199 -7.11 -1.82 -2.50
CA TYR A 199 -8.30 -1.24 -3.08
C TYR A 199 -9.22 -2.39 -3.48
N TRP A 200 -10.43 -2.45 -2.91
CA TRP A 200 -11.42 -3.47 -3.21
C TRP A 200 -12.71 -2.80 -3.68
N ILE A 201 -13.04 -3.02 -4.95
CA ILE A 201 -14.28 -2.57 -5.57
C ILE A 201 -15.22 -3.76 -5.67
N LYS A 202 -16.40 -3.65 -5.07
CA LYS A 202 -17.44 -4.68 -5.05
C LYS A 202 -18.75 -4.16 -5.64
N PRO A 203 -19.52 -5.00 -6.35
CA PRO A 203 -20.83 -4.62 -6.84
C PRO A 203 -21.83 -4.47 -5.69
N ILE A 204 -22.75 -3.51 -5.84
CA ILE A 204 -23.96 -3.41 -5.03
C ILE A 204 -25.11 -3.86 -5.92
N TYR A 205 -25.80 -4.92 -5.50
CA TYR A 205 -26.92 -5.49 -6.23
C TYR A 205 -28.24 -4.98 -5.66
N GLU A 206 -29.18 -4.68 -6.55
CA GLU A 206 -30.59 -4.54 -6.19
C GLU A 206 -31.22 -5.93 -6.14
N LYS A 207 -31.85 -6.28 -5.03
CA LYS A 207 -32.64 -7.52 -4.95
C LYS A 207 -34.01 -7.25 -5.57
N GLN A 208 -34.16 -7.61 -6.84
CA GLN A 208 -35.46 -7.69 -7.51
C GLN A 208 -35.52 -8.94 -8.39
N ASP A 209 -36.57 -9.75 -8.17
CA ASP A 209 -37.11 -10.79 -9.05
C ASP A 209 -36.09 -11.44 -10.01
N ASP A 210 -35.33 -12.41 -9.49
CA ASP A 210 -34.38 -13.29 -10.20
C ASP A 210 -33.28 -12.62 -11.05
N THR A 211 -33.12 -11.28 -10.98
CA THR A 211 -32.07 -10.55 -11.69
C THR A 211 -31.12 -9.84 -10.72
N ASN A 212 -29.85 -10.23 -10.72
CA ASN A 212 -28.80 -9.53 -9.97
C ASN A 212 -28.33 -8.28 -10.74
N LYS A 213 -29.17 -7.23 -10.76
CA LYS A 213 -28.80 -5.96 -11.38
C LYS A 213 -27.83 -5.19 -10.49
N ILE A 214 -26.69 -4.81 -11.04
CA ILE A 214 -25.72 -3.93 -10.37
C ILE A 214 -26.27 -2.49 -10.41
N ILE A 215 -26.48 -1.90 -9.24
CA ILE A 215 -26.95 -0.51 -9.07
C ILE A 215 -25.85 0.45 -8.64
N GLY A 216 -24.69 -0.07 -8.24
CA GLY A 216 -23.56 0.76 -7.83
C GLY A 216 -22.35 -0.08 -7.43
N SER A 217 -21.37 0.61 -6.88
CA SER A 217 -20.14 0.03 -6.36
C SER A 217 -19.95 0.40 -4.90
N ASN A 218 -19.54 -0.57 -4.10
CA ASN A 218 -18.95 -0.34 -2.79
C ASN A 218 -17.44 -0.32 -2.99
N ILE A 219 -16.78 0.72 -2.52
CA ILE A 219 -15.36 0.92 -2.74
C ILE A 219 -14.67 1.04 -1.39
N ARG A 220 -13.71 0.15 -1.15
CA ARG A 220 -12.93 0.13 0.08
C ARG A 220 -11.46 0.28 -0.21
N TYR A 221 -10.82 1.12 0.58
CA TYR A 221 -9.39 1.24 0.68
C TYR A 221 -8.98 0.88 2.10
N VAL A 222 -8.00 0.01 2.26
CA VAL A 222 -7.41 -0.28 3.57
C VAL A 222 -5.90 -0.14 3.49
N TYR A 223 -5.30 0.35 4.57
CA TYR A 223 -3.87 0.53 4.71
C TYR A 223 -3.43 0.08 6.09
N SER A 224 -2.34 -0.69 6.14
CA SER A 224 -1.55 -1.02 7.31
C SER A 224 -0.09 -0.76 6.97
N GLY A 225 0.57 0.03 7.82
CA GLY A 225 1.97 0.38 7.59
C GLY A 225 2.54 1.34 8.62
N ASN A 226 3.80 1.68 8.45
CA ASN A 226 4.51 2.64 9.28
C ASN A 226 5.01 3.79 8.39
N VAL A 227 4.76 5.02 8.85
CA VAL A 227 5.17 6.24 8.13
C VAL A 227 6.69 6.46 8.10
N GLY A 228 7.47 5.71 8.88
CA GLY A 228 8.92 5.84 8.99
C GLY A 228 9.35 7.10 9.73
N GLY A 229 10.52 7.04 10.35
CA GLY A 229 11.07 8.13 11.17
C GLY A 229 10.17 8.48 12.36
N TYR A 230 10.30 9.71 12.86
CA TYR A 230 9.45 10.22 13.92
C TYR A 230 8.40 11.18 13.36
N MET A 231 7.12 10.91 13.63
CA MET A 231 6.03 11.85 13.40
C MET A 231 5.15 11.90 14.65
N PRO A 232 4.85 13.10 15.20
CA PRO A 232 4.01 13.19 16.39
C PRO A 232 2.63 12.57 16.16
N LYS A 233 2.12 11.77 17.11
CA LYS A 233 0.82 11.07 16.98
C LYS A 233 -0.32 12.00 16.58
N ARG A 234 -0.36 13.22 17.13
CA ARG A 234 -1.38 14.23 16.78
C ARG A 234 -1.36 14.60 15.29
N LEU A 235 -0.18 14.65 14.69
CA LEU A 235 -0.02 14.98 13.27
C LEU A 235 -0.45 13.82 12.38
N ILE A 236 -0.08 12.58 12.75
CA ILE A 236 -0.53 11.37 12.04
C ILE A 236 -2.05 11.25 12.08
N ASN A 237 -2.65 11.42 13.28
CA ASN A 237 -4.10 11.35 13.46
C ASN A 237 -4.85 12.44 12.68
N PHE A 238 -4.19 13.56 12.36
CA PHE A 238 -4.75 14.61 11.53
C PHE A 238 -4.58 14.34 10.03
N LEU A 239 -3.38 13.91 9.60
CA LEU A 239 -3.04 13.71 8.20
C LEU A 239 -3.63 12.40 7.64
N GLY A 240 -3.51 11.30 8.39
CA GLY A 240 -3.89 9.95 7.95
C GLY A 240 -5.32 9.89 7.38
N PRO A 241 -6.36 10.32 8.12
CA PRO A 241 -7.73 10.30 7.63
C PRO A 241 -7.95 11.16 6.37
N LYS A 242 -7.27 12.31 6.28
CA LYS A 242 -7.39 13.22 5.14
C LYS A 242 -6.71 12.65 3.89
N THR A 243 -5.54 12.03 4.06
CA THR A 243 -4.84 11.34 2.98
C THR A 243 -5.69 10.20 2.44
N ALA A 244 -6.21 9.31 3.31
CA ALA A 244 -7.05 8.20 2.88
C ALA A 244 -8.34 8.65 2.17
N LEU A 245 -8.95 9.76 2.64
CA LEU A 245 -10.07 10.38 1.95
C LEU A 245 -9.69 10.85 0.54
N ASN A 246 -8.56 11.55 0.40
CA ASN A 246 -8.09 12.05 -0.90
C ASN A 246 -7.80 10.90 -1.86
N THR A 247 -7.10 9.86 -1.40
CA THR A 247 -6.81 8.65 -2.16
C THR A 247 -8.10 8.00 -2.68
N LEU A 248 -9.09 7.80 -1.80
CA LEU A 248 -10.38 7.21 -2.17
C LEU A 248 -11.15 8.09 -3.16
N LYS A 249 -11.23 9.40 -2.91
CA LYS A 249 -11.91 10.35 -3.81
C LYS A 249 -11.22 10.47 -5.17
N GLY A 250 -9.89 10.44 -5.20
CA GLY A 250 -9.10 10.46 -6.43
C GLY A 250 -9.45 9.27 -7.32
N MET A 251 -9.49 8.06 -6.75
CA MET A 251 -9.90 6.87 -7.51
C MET A 251 -11.37 6.94 -7.98
N ILE A 252 -12.28 7.44 -7.13
CA ILE A 252 -13.70 7.59 -7.50
C ILE A 252 -13.87 8.57 -8.67
N GLY A 253 -13.01 9.59 -8.76
CA GLY A 253 -13.10 10.65 -9.77
C GLY A 253 -12.34 10.39 -11.07
N TYR A 254 -11.56 9.31 -11.18
CA TYR A 254 -10.78 8.93 -12.37
C TYR A 254 -11.65 8.22 -13.42
#